data_AF-A0A8H7TI75-F1
#
_entry.id   AF-A0A8H7TI75-F1
#
_cell.length_a   1.000
_cell.length_b   1.000
_cell.length_c   1.000
_cell.angle_alpha   90.00
_cell.angle_beta   90.00
_cell.angle_gamma   90.00
#
_symmetry.space_group_name_H-M   'P 1'
#
loop_
_entity.id
_entity.type
_entity.pdbx_description
1 polymer ?
#
loop_
_entity_poly.entity_id
_entity_poly.type
_entity_poly.pdbx_seq_one_letter_code
_entity_poly.pdbx_strand_id
1 'polypeptide(L)'
;MPSLLTPHALTLLTGDPHTQISVSNLQTTLPLATDAWGRPSIPQPLLLSSRISLQHPFSSASSSDTVSPSTIHYGTLSKAILAACTEFRDLCADDVCPVPMHLRALVQFVHFYLTGRDTLPSFPCQEKVVESLSSRDTAQKGISIEPLLKNVAIRLFELEILLPKASLLGSGVSLKGSFGYEVGNEGPSAYSMVLRLRELRVPTLVGVNPNERLAKQMVYVGVEMQRWDWMVDEYCALEEVVVKSTEESSFQTLEALAQHLITRIIQYILIPHSSFKYPTPSSSDLPLPSYLPSASSSSQSTSSKPHKHPRIKISLSKPTAVMFADAPTVDMMLDSDPESNEVARSVWEKVAKEGVRRVPFPLNGRLDEWVEGKAEA
;
A
#
# COMPACT_ATOMS: atom_id res chain seq x y z
N MET A 1 -18.94 2.88 -4.05
CA MET A 1 -17.50 2.94 -3.72
C MET A 1 -16.75 2.05 -4.68
N PRO A 2 -15.63 2.51 -5.24
CA PRO A 2 -14.82 1.73 -6.16
C PRO A 2 -14.27 0.49 -5.46
N SER A 3 -14.03 -0.56 -6.24
CA SER A 3 -13.49 -1.82 -5.72
C SER A 3 -11.99 -1.69 -5.42
N LEU A 4 -11.56 -2.23 -4.27
CA LEU A 4 -10.14 -2.36 -3.93
C LEU A 4 -9.58 -3.63 -4.59
N LEU A 5 -8.69 -3.45 -5.55
CA LEU A 5 -8.09 -4.51 -6.36
C LEU A 5 -6.59 -4.64 -6.09
N THR A 6 -6.03 -5.76 -6.53
CA THR A 6 -4.57 -5.90 -6.67
C THR A 6 -4.11 -5.07 -7.88
N PRO A 7 -2.83 -4.66 -7.94
CA PRO A 7 -2.30 -3.96 -9.12
C PRO A 7 -2.53 -4.73 -10.42
N HIS A 8 -2.32 -6.05 -10.41
CA HIS A 8 -2.56 -6.89 -11.58
C HIS A 8 -4.03 -6.90 -12.02
N ALA A 9 -4.97 -7.06 -11.08
CA ALA A 9 -6.40 -7.03 -11.40
C ALA A 9 -6.83 -5.64 -11.90
N LEU A 10 -6.25 -4.56 -11.37
CA LEU A 10 -6.50 -3.21 -11.86
C LEU A 10 -5.96 -3.02 -13.29
N THR A 11 -4.78 -3.56 -13.61
CA THR A 11 -4.24 -3.56 -14.97
C THR A 11 -5.10 -4.38 -15.92
N LEU A 12 -5.67 -5.51 -15.49
CA LEU A 12 -6.61 -6.28 -16.32
C LEU A 12 -7.90 -5.50 -16.60
N LEU A 13 -8.43 -4.80 -15.60
CA LEU A 13 -9.62 -3.95 -15.75
C LEU A 13 -9.34 -2.77 -16.68
N THR A 14 -8.20 -2.11 -16.48
CA THR A 14 -7.87 -0.89 -17.21
C THR A 14 -7.21 -1.16 -18.54
N GLY A 15 -6.61 -2.32 -18.81
CA GLY A 15 -5.81 -2.62 -20.01
C GLY A 15 -4.53 -1.78 -20.12
N ASP A 16 -3.75 -2.01 -21.18
CA ASP A 16 -2.49 -1.31 -21.39
C ASP A 16 -2.67 0.18 -21.74
N PRO A 17 -1.82 1.08 -21.22
CA PRO A 17 -1.92 2.50 -21.51
C PRO A 17 -1.42 2.79 -22.93
N HIS A 18 -2.26 3.43 -23.75
CA HIS A 18 -1.85 3.90 -25.08
C HIS A 18 -1.00 5.18 -24.98
N THR A 19 -1.38 6.09 -24.09
CA THR A 19 -0.75 7.40 -23.88
C THR A 19 -0.59 7.65 -22.39
N GLN A 20 0.60 8.08 -21.99
CA GLN A 20 0.95 8.31 -20.60
C GLN A 20 1.74 9.61 -20.43
N ILE A 21 1.34 10.41 -19.43
CA ILE A 21 2.13 11.54 -18.92
C ILE A 21 2.62 11.16 -17.53
N SER A 22 3.90 11.38 -17.25
CA SER A 22 4.46 11.11 -15.92
C SER A 22 5.35 12.23 -15.44
N VAL A 23 5.25 12.52 -14.14
CA VAL A 23 6.18 13.37 -13.40
C VAL A 23 6.75 12.55 -12.27
N SER A 24 8.06 12.54 -12.10
CA SER A 24 8.75 11.68 -11.14
C SER A 24 9.53 12.49 -10.12
N ASN A 25 9.50 12.02 -8.87
CA ASN A 25 10.31 12.54 -7.76
C ASN A 25 10.15 14.05 -7.51
N LEU A 26 8.92 14.57 -7.56
CA LEU A 26 8.62 15.91 -7.07
C LEU A 26 8.94 15.97 -5.58
N GLN A 27 9.87 16.84 -5.21
CA GLN A 27 10.35 16.93 -3.83
C GLN A 27 9.58 17.99 -3.06
N THR A 28 9.17 17.64 -1.84
CA THR A 28 8.64 18.57 -0.84
C THR A 28 8.97 18.07 0.56
N THR A 29 8.61 18.85 1.58
CA THR A 29 8.80 18.51 2.99
C THR A 29 7.47 18.67 3.72
N LEU A 30 7.00 17.60 4.36
CA LEU A 30 5.79 17.60 5.18
C LEU A 30 6.04 16.82 6.47
N PRO A 31 5.35 17.15 7.58
CA PRO A 31 5.30 16.30 8.77
C PRO A 31 4.33 15.12 8.55
N LEU A 32 4.53 14.40 7.44
CA LEU A 32 3.70 13.28 6.98
C LEU A 32 4.10 11.99 7.71
N ALA A 33 3.11 11.25 8.17
CA ALA A 33 3.23 9.95 8.81
C ALA A 33 4.19 9.97 10.02
N THR A 34 4.92 8.89 10.23
CA THR A 34 5.96 8.78 11.26
C THR A 34 7.36 8.85 10.64
N ASP A 35 8.35 9.32 11.39
CA ASP A 35 9.74 9.12 10.97
C ASP A 35 10.18 7.66 11.22
N ALA A 36 11.41 7.30 10.86
CA ALA A 36 11.93 5.94 11.04
C ALA A 36 12.03 5.47 12.51
N TRP A 37 11.76 6.36 13.48
CA TRP A 37 11.74 6.07 14.92
C TRP A 37 10.31 6.02 15.48
N GLY A 38 9.29 6.06 14.61
CA GLY A 38 7.88 6.08 15.00
C GLY A 38 7.40 7.42 15.58
N ARG A 39 8.18 8.50 15.47
CA ARG A 39 7.78 9.81 15.98
C ARG A 39 6.82 10.48 14.99
N PRO A 40 5.61 10.86 15.39
CA PRO A 40 4.66 11.52 14.50
C PRO A 40 5.04 13.00 14.30
N SER A 41 4.50 13.59 13.24
CA SER A 41 4.52 15.04 13.00
C SER A 41 5.92 15.66 12.86
N ILE A 42 6.95 14.86 12.53
CA ILE A 42 8.30 15.35 12.25
C ILE A 42 8.40 15.71 10.76
N PRO A 43 8.72 16.97 10.39
CA PRO A 43 8.93 17.34 9.00
C PRO A 43 10.05 16.50 8.37
N GLN A 44 9.74 15.82 7.27
CA GLN A 44 10.69 14.98 6.54
C GLN A 44 10.57 15.19 5.03
N PRO A 45 11.68 15.02 4.27
CA PRO A 45 11.63 15.09 2.82
C PRO A 45 10.81 13.92 2.26
N LEU A 46 9.99 14.20 1.26
CA LEU A 46 9.24 13.19 0.53
C LEU A 46 9.27 13.46 -0.97
N LEU A 47 9.10 12.38 -1.74
CA LEU A 47 9.11 12.39 -3.20
C LEU A 47 7.74 11.93 -3.69
N LEU A 48 7.08 12.72 -4.53
CA LEU A 48 5.84 12.34 -5.21
C LEU A 48 6.12 12.01 -6.68
N SER A 49 5.63 10.87 -7.14
CA SER A 49 5.63 10.50 -8.56
C SER A 49 4.20 10.26 -9.02
N SER A 50 3.77 10.93 -10.09
CA SER A 50 2.45 10.76 -10.67
C SER A 50 2.54 10.23 -12.11
N ARG A 51 1.66 9.30 -12.47
CA ARG A 51 1.48 8.82 -13.84
C ARG A 51 0.01 8.90 -14.21
N ILE A 52 -0.30 9.46 -15.36
CA ILE A 52 -1.66 9.61 -15.86
C ILE A 52 -1.72 8.99 -17.24
N SER A 53 -2.50 7.92 -17.37
CA SER A 53 -2.80 7.29 -18.64
C SER A 53 -4.13 7.81 -19.15
N LEU A 54 -4.19 8.23 -20.41
CA LEU A 54 -5.40 8.76 -21.03
C LEU A 54 -6.18 7.66 -21.76
N GLN A 55 -7.48 7.88 -21.95
CA GLN A 55 -8.33 6.99 -22.76
C GLN A 55 -8.05 7.15 -24.26
N HIS A 56 -7.56 8.32 -24.68
CA HIS A 56 -7.33 8.66 -26.07
C HIS A 56 -5.86 9.05 -26.36
N PRO A 57 -5.38 8.83 -27.60
CA PRO A 57 -4.04 9.24 -28.02
C PRO A 57 -3.84 10.77 -28.00
N PHE A 58 -2.59 11.22 -28.10
CA PHE A 58 -2.22 12.64 -28.15
C PHE A 58 -2.49 13.30 -29.52
N SER A 59 -3.38 12.74 -30.35
CA SER A 59 -3.44 13.02 -31.79
C SER A 59 -3.52 14.50 -32.16
N SER A 60 -4.33 15.32 -31.45
CA SER A 60 -4.36 16.76 -31.73
C SER A 60 -3.07 17.43 -31.28
N ALA A 61 -2.59 17.17 -30.06
CA ALA A 61 -1.34 17.75 -29.58
C ALA A 61 -0.12 17.38 -30.45
N SER A 62 -0.06 16.14 -30.94
CA SER A 62 1.06 15.67 -31.78
C SER A 62 1.02 16.22 -33.20
N SER A 63 -0.16 16.49 -33.74
CA SER A 63 -0.30 17.03 -35.11
C SER A 63 -0.15 18.55 -35.16
N SER A 64 -0.61 19.26 -34.14
CA SER A 64 -0.54 20.73 -34.09
C SER A 64 0.72 21.27 -33.40
N ASP A 65 1.55 20.41 -32.81
CA ASP A 65 2.70 20.79 -31.96
C ASP A 65 2.33 21.83 -30.89
N THR A 66 1.15 21.67 -30.30
CA THR A 66 0.63 22.57 -29.26
C THR A 66 0.01 21.79 -28.12
N VAL A 67 0.06 22.37 -26.92
CA VAL A 67 -0.63 21.83 -25.74
C VAL A 67 -2.13 22.02 -25.93
N SER A 68 -2.77 21.01 -26.53
CA SER A 68 -4.21 20.96 -26.77
C SER A 68 -4.95 20.21 -25.66
N PRO A 69 -6.29 20.24 -25.61
CA PRO A 69 -7.07 19.50 -24.61
C PRO A 69 -6.85 17.97 -24.61
N SER A 70 -6.21 17.41 -25.65
CA SER A 70 -5.86 15.98 -25.70
C SER A 70 -4.60 15.61 -24.90
N THR A 71 -3.96 16.57 -24.21
CA THR A 71 -2.75 16.32 -23.41
C THR A 71 -2.79 17.11 -22.10
N ILE A 72 -1.92 16.73 -21.16
CA ILE A 72 -1.78 17.40 -19.86
C ILE A 72 -0.41 18.06 -19.81
N HIS A 73 -0.37 19.35 -19.50
CA HIS A 73 0.89 20.06 -19.30
C HIS A 73 1.57 19.61 -17.99
N TYR A 74 2.68 18.89 -18.10
CA TYR A 74 3.40 18.33 -16.94
C TYR A 74 3.86 19.41 -15.95
N GLY A 75 4.17 20.63 -16.42
CA GLY A 75 4.55 21.74 -15.55
C GLY A 75 3.37 22.34 -14.77
N THR A 76 2.14 22.15 -15.24
CA THR A 76 0.91 22.55 -14.51
C THR A 76 0.54 21.46 -13.53
N LEU A 77 0.66 20.19 -13.94
CA LEU A 77 0.48 19.03 -13.08
C LEU A 77 1.42 19.06 -11.87
N SER A 78 2.71 19.33 -12.07
CA SER A 78 3.67 19.40 -10.97
C SER A 78 3.35 20.50 -9.96
N LYS A 79 2.99 21.69 -10.45
CA LYS A 79 2.56 22.82 -9.60
C LYS A 79 1.28 22.48 -8.82
N ALA A 80 0.31 21.84 -9.46
CA ALA A 80 -0.94 21.44 -8.82
C ALA A 80 -0.72 20.38 -7.73
N ILE A 81 0.15 19.39 -7.95
CA ILE A 81 0.52 18.40 -6.92
C ILE A 81 1.17 19.07 -5.70
N LEU A 82 2.12 19.99 -5.92
CA LEU A 82 2.79 20.70 -4.83
C LEU A 82 1.84 21.66 -4.08
N ALA A 83 0.91 22.30 -4.80
CA ALA A 83 -0.15 23.10 -4.21
C ALA A 83 -1.07 22.24 -3.33
N ALA A 84 -1.47 21.05 -3.80
CA ALA A 84 -2.25 20.09 -3.02
C ALA A 84 -1.52 19.69 -1.72
N CYS A 85 -0.22 19.40 -1.78
CA CYS A 85 0.57 19.09 -0.58
C CYS A 85 0.59 20.26 0.43
N THR A 86 0.68 21.50 -0.07
CA THR A 86 0.68 22.71 0.75
C THR A 86 -0.68 22.88 1.43
N GLU A 87 -1.76 22.72 0.68
CA GLU A 87 -3.11 22.85 1.20
C GLU A 87 -3.46 21.74 2.20
N PHE A 88 -3.07 20.49 1.91
CA PHE A 88 -3.24 19.38 2.84
C PHE A 88 -2.55 19.63 4.18
N ARG A 89 -1.33 20.18 4.14
CA ARG A 89 -0.59 20.56 5.35
C ARG A 89 -1.36 21.58 6.18
N ASP A 90 -1.86 22.63 5.53
CA ASP A 90 -2.56 23.72 6.19
C ASP A 90 -3.88 23.24 6.79
N LEU A 91 -4.59 22.33 6.11
CA LEU A 91 -5.79 21.65 6.63
C LEU A 91 -5.50 20.81 7.87
N CYS A 92 -4.40 20.06 7.86
CA CYS A 92 -3.98 19.24 9.00
C CYS A 92 -3.43 20.07 10.18
N ALA A 93 -3.05 21.33 9.96
CA ALA A 93 -2.61 22.25 11.00
C ALA A 93 -3.78 23.01 11.66
N ASP A 94 -5.02 22.79 11.21
CA ASP A 94 -6.21 23.43 11.77
C ASP A 94 -6.56 22.83 13.15
N ASP A 95 -6.45 23.66 14.18
CA ASP A 95 -6.74 23.32 15.59
C ASP A 95 -8.21 22.89 15.82
N VAL A 96 -9.12 23.17 14.87
CA VAL A 96 -10.55 22.85 14.96
C VAL A 96 -10.85 21.40 14.55
N CYS A 97 -9.99 20.75 13.75
CA CYS A 97 -10.14 19.35 13.32
C CYS A 97 -8.76 18.77 12.99
N PRO A 98 -7.98 18.29 13.98
CA PRO A 98 -6.67 17.74 13.69
C PRO A 98 -6.83 16.47 12.85
N VAL A 99 -6.60 16.58 11.54
CA VAL A 99 -6.54 15.44 10.63
C VAL A 99 -5.14 14.84 10.76
N PRO A 100 -5.00 13.58 11.21
CA PRO A 100 -3.68 12.96 11.25
C PRO A 100 -3.13 12.84 9.82
N MET A 101 -1.91 13.36 9.61
CA MET A 101 -1.23 13.40 8.30
C MET A 101 -0.79 12.01 7.85
N HIS A 102 -1.75 11.15 7.49
CA HIS A 102 -1.44 9.80 7.04
C HIS A 102 -1.01 9.74 5.57
N LEU A 103 -0.15 8.79 5.19
CA LEU A 103 0.22 8.55 3.78
C LEU A 103 -1.02 8.34 2.91
N ARG A 104 -1.94 7.49 3.37
CA ARG A 104 -3.17 7.13 2.66
C ARG A 104 -4.13 8.31 2.50
N ALA A 105 -4.14 9.23 3.47
CA ALA A 105 -4.93 10.46 3.40
C ALA A 105 -4.35 11.44 2.38
N LEU A 106 -3.02 11.61 2.33
CA LEU A 106 -2.39 12.47 1.32
C LEU A 106 -2.60 11.94 -0.10
N VAL A 107 -2.53 10.62 -0.32
CA VAL A 107 -2.84 10.03 -1.64
C VAL A 107 -4.26 10.39 -2.09
N GLN A 108 -5.23 10.25 -1.19
CA GLN A 108 -6.63 10.58 -1.46
C GLN A 108 -6.83 12.08 -1.71
N PHE A 109 -6.20 12.92 -0.89
CA PHE A 109 -6.31 14.37 -1.01
C PHE A 109 -5.75 14.86 -2.34
N VAL A 110 -4.55 14.43 -2.73
CA VAL A 110 -3.95 14.84 -4.02
C VAL A 110 -4.79 14.34 -5.19
N HIS A 111 -5.30 13.10 -5.13
CA HIS A 111 -6.21 12.57 -6.15
C HIS A 111 -7.48 13.42 -6.26
N PHE A 112 -8.12 13.74 -5.14
CA PHE A 112 -9.30 14.57 -5.08
C PHE A 112 -9.03 16.00 -5.58
N TYR A 113 -7.94 16.63 -5.14
CA TYR A 113 -7.54 17.96 -5.55
C TYR A 113 -7.36 18.08 -7.06
N LEU A 114 -6.79 17.06 -7.69
CA LEU A 114 -6.55 17.06 -9.14
C LEU A 114 -7.80 16.72 -9.94
N THR A 115 -8.67 15.83 -9.44
CA THR A 115 -9.79 15.28 -10.24
C THR A 115 -11.14 15.90 -9.89
N GLY A 116 -11.28 16.45 -8.69
CA GLY A 116 -12.56 16.86 -8.08
C GLY A 116 -13.47 15.69 -7.72
N ARG A 117 -12.97 14.45 -7.77
CA ARG A 117 -13.79 13.23 -7.60
C ARG A 117 -13.47 12.56 -6.27
N ASP A 118 -14.45 12.58 -5.39
CA ASP A 118 -14.35 11.95 -4.09
C ASP A 118 -14.73 10.48 -4.17
N THR A 119 -13.74 9.60 -4.05
CA THR A 119 -13.90 8.22 -4.52
C THR A 119 -13.46 7.17 -3.52
N LEU A 120 -13.00 7.54 -2.34
CA LEU A 120 -12.47 6.60 -1.36
C LEU A 120 -13.28 6.67 -0.07
N PRO A 121 -13.16 5.68 0.84
CA PRO A 121 -13.83 5.72 2.14
C PRO A 121 -13.59 7.06 2.82
N SER A 122 -14.62 7.56 3.51
CA SER A 122 -14.56 8.87 4.11
C SER A 122 -13.41 8.95 5.10
N PHE A 123 -12.48 9.89 4.89
CA PHE A 123 -11.48 10.20 5.91
C PHE A 123 -12.07 11.24 6.88
N PRO A 124 -11.64 11.23 8.15
CA PRO A 124 -12.11 12.21 9.13
C PRO A 124 -11.89 13.64 8.62
N CYS A 125 -12.90 14.51 8.75
CA CYS A 125 -12.93 15.90 8.27
C CYS A 125 -13.04 16.09 6.73
N GLN A 126 -13.38 15.06 5.94
CA GLN A 126 -13.71 15.20 4.50
C GLN A 126 -14.74 16.30 4.21
N GLU A 127 -15.80 16.40 5.03
CA GLU A 127 -16.81 17.46 4.90
C GLU A 127 -16.20 18.85 5.05
N LYS A 128 -15.27 19.05 5.98
CA LYS A 128 -14.55 20.33 6.15
C LYS A 128 -13.59 20.63 5.01
N VAL A 129 -13.00 19.61 4.39
CA VAL A 129 -12.15 19.79 3.19
C VAL A 129 -13.01 20.23 2.01
N VAL A 130 -14.10 19.51 1.74
CA VAL A 130 -15.07 19.87 0.70
C VAL A 130 -15.63 21.26 0.97
N GLU A 131 -16.00 21.55 2.22
CA GLU A 131 -16.46 22.86 2.67
C GLU A 131 -15.36 23.92 2.53
N SER A 132 -14.09 23.68 2.85
CA SER A 132 -13.02 24.67 2.71
C SER A 132 -12.74 25.02 1.24
N LEU A 133 -12.84 24.02 0.37
CA LEU A 133 -12.74 24.19 -1.08
C LEU A 133 -13.98 24.92 -1.63
N SER A 134 -15.17 24.69 -1.08
CA SER A 134 -16.43 25.34 -1.49
C SER A 134 -16.75 26.64 -0.75
N SER A 135 -16.17 26.92 0.42
CA SER A 135 -16.43 28.13 1.23
C SER A 135 -15.44 29.26 0.92
N ARG A 136 -14.29 28.92 0.32
CA ARG A 136 -13.50 29.86 -0.48
C ARG A 136 -14.31 30.48 -1.65
N ASP A 137 -15.47 29.94 -2.01
CA ASP A 137 -16.36 30.55 -3.02
C ASP A 137 -16.93 31.92 -2.62
N THR A 138 -16.83 32.36 -1.37
CA THR A 138 -17.56 33.57 -0.92
C THR A 138 -16.75 34.73 -0.34
N ALA A 139 -15.44 34.59 -0.06
CA ALA A 139 -14.75 35.66 0.68
C ALA A 139 -13.49 36.28 0.04
N GLN A 140 -12.83 35.68 -0.96
CA GLN A 140 -11.62 36.28 -1.54
C GLN A 140 -11.53 36.08 -3.07
N LYS A 141 -11.97 37.10 -3.81
CA LYS A 141 -11.53 37.43 -5.19
C LYS A 141 -11.50 36.25 -6.20
N GLY A 142 -12.65 35.64 -6.46
CA GLY A 142 -13.10 35.29 -7.82
C GLY A 142 -12.23 34.37 -8.70
N ILE A 143 -11.62 33.32 -8.15
CA ILE A 143 -11.11 32.20 -8.96
C ILE A 143 -11.62 30.90 -8.34
N SER A 144 -12.71 30.37 -8.89
CA SER A 144 -13.09 28.96 -8.66
C SER A 144 -11.95 28.11 -9.22
N ILE A 145 -11.20 27.42 -8.35
CA ILE A 145 -10.11 26.54 -8.81
C ILE A 145 -10.78 25.28 -9.34
N GLU A 146 -11.05 25.25 -10.64
CA GLU A 146 -11.52 24.03 -11.30
C GLU A 146 -10.43 22.95 -11.19
N PRO A 147 -10.76 21.71 -10.78
CA PRO A 147 -9.79 20.63 -10.70
C PRO A 147 -9.13 20.40 -12.05
N LEU A 148 -7.79 20.34 -12.05
CA LEU A 148 -6.97 20.28 -13.27
C LEU A 148 -7.39 19.16 -14.24
N LEU A 149 -7.84 18.03 -13.69
CA LEU A 149 -8.15 16.81 -14.44
C LEU A 149 -9.66 16.54 -14.59
N LYS A 150 -10.53 17.49 -14.20
CA LYS A 150 -11.99 17.27 -14.18
C LYS A 150 -12.56 16.86 -15.54
N ASN A 151 -12.10 17.50 -16.61
CA ASN A 151 -12.61 17.30 -17.97
C ASN A 151 -11.68 16.41 -18.82
N VAL A 152 -10.73 15.72 -18.18
CA VAL A 152 -9.76 14.86 -18.87
C VAL A 152 -10.28 13.43 -18.89
N ALA A 153 -10.26 12.80 -20.07
CA ALA A 153 -10.57 11.38 -20.22
C ALA A 153 -9.41 10.52 -19.69
N ILE A 154 -9.34 10.39 -18.36
CA ILE A 154 -8.35 9.56 -17.67
C ILE A 154 -8.77 8.09 -17.78
N ARG A 155 -7.78 7.20 -17.97
CA ARG A 155 -7.94 5.75 -17.93
C ARG A 155 -7.34 5.16 -16.65
N LEU A 156 -6.16 5.64 -16.26
CA LEU A 156 -5.48 5.24 -15.04
C LEU A 156 -4.74 6.45 -14.46
N PHE A 157 -4.99 6.77 -13.18
CA PHE A 157 -4.21 7.74 -12.42
C PHE A 157 -3.41 7.00 -11.35
N GLU A 158 -2.10 7.23 -11.31
CA GLU A 158 -1.22 6.68 -10.29
C GLU A 158 -0.51 7.81 -9.55
N LEU A 159 -0.39 7.65 -8.23
CA LEU A 159 0.36 8.51 -7.36
C LEU A 159 1.16 7.65 -6.38
N GLU A 160 2.47 7.84 -6.36
CA GLU A 160 3.37 7.22 -5.40
C GLU A 160 4.03 8.29 -4.55
N ILE A 161 3.92 8.12 -3.23
CA ILE A 161 4.60 8.92 -2.23
C ILE A 161 5.71 8.06 -1.64
N LEU A 162 6.95 8.55 -1.69
CA LEU A 162 8.12 7.91 -1.09
C LEU A 162 8.65 8.80 0.03
N LEU A 163 8.88 8.19 1.19
CA LEU A 163 9.53 8.76 2.37
C LEU A 163 10.94 8.16 2.50
N PRO A 164 12.00 8.82 1.99
CA PRO A 164 13.36 8.28 2.05
C PRO A 164 13.93 8.20 3.47
N LYS A 165 13.35 8.96 4.42
CA LYS A 165 13.80 9.04 5.82
C LYS A 165 12.89 8.28 6.80
N ALA A 166 11.91 7.54 6.29
CA ALA A 166 10.99 6.73 7.10
C ALA A 166 11.50 5.30 7.37
N SER A 167 12.65 4.92 6.81
CA SER A 167 13.29 3.61 7.04
C SER A 167 14.69 3.82 7.60
N LEU A 168 15.10 2.98 8.57
CA LEU A 168 16.44 3.05 9.17
C LEU A 168 17.45 2.26 8.35
N LEU A 169 17.06 1.08 7.87
CA LEU A 169 17.94 0.14 7.18
C LEU A 169 17.66 0.03 5.68
N GLY A 170 16.55 0.61 5.20
CA GLY A 170 16.14 0.61 3.81
C GLY A 170 16.42 1.92 3.07
N SER A 171 16.03 1.95 1.80
CA SER A 171 16.04 3.16 0.96
C SER A 171 14.80 4.05 1.15
N GLY A 172 13.81 3.57 1.91
CA GLY A 172 12.63 4.33 2.30
C GLY A 172 11.35 3.51 2.29
N VAL A 173 10.26 4.16 2.69
CA VAL A 173 8.91 3.60 2.68
C VAL A 173 8.09 4.32 1.61
N SER A 174 7.30 3.58 0.82
CA SER A 174 6.42 4.22 -0.16
C SER A 174 5.00 3.68 -0.14
N LEU A 175 4.03 4.56 -0.34
CA LEU A 175 2.64 4.20 -0.62
C LEU A 175 2.29 4.61 -2.05
N LYS A 176 1.83 3.65 -2.86
CA LYS A 176 1.33 3.89 -4.22
C LYS A 176 -0.18 3.66 -4.27
N GLY A 177 -0.92 4.70 -4.65
CA GLY A 177 -2.32 4.62 -5.04
C GLY A 177 -2.46 4.60 -6.56
N SER A 178 -3.27 3.69 -7.07
CA SER A 178 -3.59 3.59 -8.51
C SER A 178 -5.10 3.52 -8.68
N PHE A 179 -5.66 4.29 -9.60
CA PHE A 179 -7.09 4.56 -9.73
C PHE A 179 -7.50 4.36 -11.19
N GLY A 180 -8.31 3.33 -11.45
CA GLY A 180 -8.78 2.98 -12.78
C GLY A 180 -10.11 3.63 -13.10
N TYR A 181 -10.24 4.14 -14.32
CA TYR A 181 -11.42 4.87 -14.81
C TYR A 181 -11.99 4.16 -16.03
N GLU A 182 -13.24 3.73 -15.92
CA GLU A 182 -14.00 3.19 -17.04
C GLU A 182 -14.71 4.30 -17.82
N VAL A 183 -14.94 4.06 -19.11
CA VAL A 183 -15.64 5.00 -19.98
C VAL A 183 -17.07 5.21 -19.47
N GLY A 184 -17.48 6.47 -19.33
CA GLY A 184 -18.83 6.85 -18.89
C GLY A 184 -19.01 6.94 -17.37
N ASN A 185 -18.03 6.53 -16.57
CA ASN A 185 -18.05 6.77 -15.13
C ASN A 185 -17.45 8.13 -14.79
N GLU A 186 -18.11 8.85 -13.88
CA GLU A 186 -17.66 10.17 -13.44
C GLU A 186 -16.41 10.14 -12.54
N GLY A 187 -16.11 9.01 -11.89
CA GLY A 187 -14.93 8.79 -11.06
C GLY A 187 -14.30 7.40 -11.30
N PRO A 188 -13.21 7.06 -10.59
CA PRO A 188 -12.63 5.72 -10.66
C PRO A 188 -13.64 4.62 -10.35
N SER A 189 -13.61 3.55 -11.13
CA SER A 189 -14.40 2.34 -10.94
C SER A 189 -13.73 1.35 -9.97
N ALA A 190 -12.40 1.36 -9.94
CA ALA A 190 -11.59 0.54 -9.06
C ALA A 190 -10.29 1.25 -8.69
N TYR A 191 -9.64 0.79 -7.63
CA TYR A 191 -8.35 1.32 -7.20
C TYR A 191 -7.49 0.23 -6.56
N SER A 192 -6.21 0.50 -6.42
CA SER A 192 -5.27 -0.34 -5.68
C SER A 192 -4.40 0.54 -4.78
N MET A 193 -4.11 0.05 -3.57
CA MET A 193 -3.17 0.67 -2.64
C MET A 193 -2.06 -0.31 -2.32
N VAL A 194 -0.81 0.16 -2.43
CA VAL A 194 0.38 -0.68 -2.28
C VAL A 194 1.40 0.01 -1.38
N LEU A 195 1.62 -0.52 -0.18
CA LEU A 195 2.68 -0.09 0.73
C LEU A 195 3.96 -0.89 0.43
N ARG A 196 5.12 -0.23 0.44
CA ARG A 196 6.43 -0.86 0.23
C ARG A 196 7.46 -0.44 1.26
N LEU A 197 8.18 -1.41 1.82
CA LEU A 197 9.49 -1.22 2.44
C LEU A 197 10.55 -1.54 1.40
N ARG A 198 11.44 -0.60 1.10
CA ARG A 198 12.39 -0.72 -0.01
C ARG A 198 13.79 -1.06 0.47
N GLU A 199 14.34 -2.15 -0.06
CA GLU A 199 15.75 -2.53 0.06
C GLU A 199 16.32 -2.47 1.49
N LEU A 200 15.62 -3.04 2.47
CA LEU A 200 16.15 -3.18 3.83
C LEU A 200 17.44 -4.00 3.78
N ARG A 201 18.56 -3.44 4.25
CA ARG A 201 19.87 -4.10 4.19
C ARG A 201 20.16 -4.76 5.53
N VAL A 202 19.92 -6.08 5.59
CA VAL A 202 19.98 -6.82 6.85
C VAL A 202 21.13 -7.83 6.82
N PRO A 203 22.06 -7.78 7.80
CA PRO A 203 23.05 -8.83 8.00
C PRO A 203 22.40 -10.13 8.48
N THR A 204 22.46 -11.18 7.66
CA THR A 204 21.77 -12.45 7.92
C THR A 204 22.69 -13.64 7.67
N LEU A 205 22.55 -14.68 8.50
CA LEU A 205 23.26 -15.93 8.32
C LEU A 205 22.52 -16.82 7.32
N VAL A 206 22.82 -16.68 6.02
CA VAL A 206 22.11 -17.41 4.95
C VAL A 206 23.05 -18.07 3.94
N GLY A 207 22.77 -19.33 3.64
CA GLY A 207 23.53 -20.12 2.65
C GLY A 207 23.54 -21.60 2.97
N VAL A 208 23.78 -22.40 1.93
CA VAL A 208 23.83 -23.86 2.00
C VAL A 208 25.25 -24.33 2.33
N ASN A 209 26.26 -23.62 1.82
CA ASN A 209 27.63 -24.04 1.95
C ASN A 209 28.15 -23.80 3.38
N PRO A 210 28.96 -24.72 3.96
CA PRO A 210 29.44 -24.57 5.33
C PRO A 210 30.20 -23.28 5.62
N ASN A 211 30.93 -22.75 4.63
CA ASN A 211 31.63 -21.46 4.74
C ASN A 211 30.65 -20.28 4.89
N GLU A 212 29.49 -20.33 4.23
CA GLU A 212 28.42 -19.32 4.35
C GLU A 212 27.76 -19.33 5.74
N ARG A 213 27.97 -20.40 6.52
CA ARG A 213 27.45 -20.57 7.88
C ARG A 213 28.36 -20.00 8.96
N LEU A 214 29.53 -19.47 8.60
CA LEU A 214 30.52 -18.94 9.54
C LEU A 214 30.39 -17.43 9.76
N ALA A 215 29.73 -16.71 8.83
CA ALA A 215 29.61 -15.26 8.89
C ALA A 215 28.30 -14.77 8.28
N LYS A 216 27.75 -13.69 8.84
CA LYS A 216 26.58 -13.00 8.28
C LYS A 216 26.95 -12.34 6.95
N GLN A 217 26.01 -12.39 6.01
CA GLN A 217 26.09 -11.75 4.71
C GLN A 217 24.95 -10.74 4.59
N MET A 218 25.12 -9.71 3.76
CA MET A 218 24.07 -8.73 3.53
C MET A 218 22.98 -9.34 2.63
N VAL A 219 21.74 -9.32 3.12
CA VAL A 219 20.53 -9.63 2.35
C VAL A 219 19.73 -8.35 2.18
N TYR A 220 19.30 -8.06 0.96
CA TYR A 220 18.38 -6.95 0.69
C TYR A 220 16.96 -7.47 0.70
N VAL A 221 16.12 -6.93 1.58
CA VAL A 221 14.73 -7.34 1.79
C VAL A 221 13.80 -6.24 1.30
N GLY A 222 12.98 -6.56 0.30
CA GLY A 222 11.84 -5.76 -0.13
C GLY A 222 10.54 -6.37 0.38
N VAL A 223 9.65 -5.54 0.91
CA VAL A 223 8.30 -5.96 1.32
C VAL A 223 7.28 -5.12 0.59
N GLU A 224 6.34 -5.75 -0.08
CA GLU A 224 5.20 -5.11 -0.74
C GLU A 224 3.88 -5.67 -0.18
N MET A 225 3.04 -4.77 0.35
CA MET A 225 1.69 -5.06 0.83
C MET A 225 0.68 -4.51 -0.19
N GLN A 226 0.05 -5.40 -0.97
CA GLN A 226 -1.02 -5.03 -1.88
C GLN A 226 -2.37 -5.05 -1.15
N ARG A 227 -3.31 -4.21 -1.61
CA ARG A 227 -4.60 -3.96 -0.94
C ARG A 227 -4.43 -3.33 0.46
N TRP A 228 -3.40 -2.52 0.63
CA TRP A 228 -3.13 -1.78 1.88
C TRP A 228 -3.94 -0.47 1.93
N ASP A 229 -5.23 -0.57 2.25
CA ASP A 229 -6.14 0.58 2.32
C ASP A 229 -6.31 1.14 3.75
N TRP A 230 -5.44 0.76 4.67
CA TRP A 230 -5.55 1.15 6.07
C TRP A 230 -5.04 2.58 6.30
N MET A 231 -5.77 3.37 7.09
CA MET A 231 -5.37 4.70 7.55
C MET A 231 -4.45 4.59 8.77
N VAL A 232 -3.35 3.85 8.62
CA VAL A 232 -2.39 3.55 9.69
C VAL A 232 -0.98 3.59 9.11
N ASP A 233 -0.08 4.36 9.75
CA ASP A 233 1.33 4.51 9.35
C ASP A 233 2.27 3.76 10.31
N GLU A 234 2.03 2.46 10.47
CA GLU A 234 2.81 1.59 11.35
C GLU A 234 3.87 0.75 10.60
N TYR A 235 4.37 1.29 9.49
CA TYR A 235 5.46 0.65 8.75
C TYR A 235 6.75 0.50 9.58
N CYS A 236 6.93 1.28 10.65
CA CYS A 236 8.04 1.12 11.58
C CYS A 236 8.00 -0.22 12.33
N ALA A 237 6.81 -0.62 12.80
CA ALA A 237 6.61 -1.92 13.44
C ALA A 237 6.78 -3.07 12.43
N LEU A 238 6.29 -2.88 11.20
CA LEU A 238 6.52 -3.82 10.11
C LEU A 238 8.02 -3.96 9.78
N GLU A 239 8.76 -2.86 9.68
CA GLU A 239 10.20 -2.87 9.44
C GLU A 239 10.93 -3.59 10.57
N GLU A 240 10.62 -3.30 11.83
CA GLU A 240 11.26 -3.96 12.97
C GLU A 240 11.02 -5.48 12.96
N VAL A 241 9.77 -5.92 12.74
CA VAL A 241 9.44 -7.35 12.65
C VAL A 241 10.21 -8.02 11.51
N VAL A 242 10.30 -7.38 10.34
CA VAL A 242 11.01 -7.92 9.18
C VAL A 242 12.51 -7.98 9.42
N VAL A 243 13.10 -6.89 9.93
CA VAL A 243 14.54 -6.79 10.21
C VAL A 243 14.94 -7.82 11.26
N LYS A 244 14.26 -7.88 12.41
CA LYS A 244 14.59 -8.84 13.48
C LYS A 244 14.38 -10.28 13.03
N SER A 245 13.25 -10.57 12.37
CA SER A 245 13.01 -11.92 11.82
C SER A 245 14.09 -12.34 10.82
N THR A 246 14.63 -11.40 10.04
CA THR A 246 15.69 -11.68 9.06
C THR A 246 17.05 -11.83 9.73
N GLU A 247 17.38 -10.94 10.66
CA GLU A 247 18.67 -10.89 11.36
C GLU A 247 18.90 -12.08 12.29
N GLU A 248 17.85 -12.49 13.02
CA GLU A 248 17.88 -13.55 14.03
C GLU A 248 17.79 -14.95 13.41
N SER A 249 17.32 -15.04 12.17
CA SER A 249 17.20 -16.30 11.43
C SER A 249 18.54 -16.84 10.91
N SER A 250 18.55 -18.13 10.58
CA SER A 250 19.70 -18.80 10.02
C SER A 250 19.33 -19.80 8.91
N PHE A 251 18.44 -19.44 8.00
CA PHE A 251 17.99 -20.34 6.92
C PHE A 251 19.10 -20.69 5.94
N GLN A 252 18.99 -21.83 5.27
CA GLN A 252 19.91 -22.21 4.20
C GLN A 252 19.57 -21.53 2.87
N THR A 253 18.28 -21.32 2.61
CA THR A 253 17.76 -20.83 1.34
C THR A 253 16.96 -19.54 1.51
N LEU A 254 16.88 -18.72 0.47
CA LEU A 254 16.10 -17.48 0.48
C LEU A 254 14.60 -17.77 0.47
N GLU A 255 14.16 -18.86 -0.14
CA GLU A 255 12.78 -19.32 -0.19
C GLU A 255 12.22 -19.59 1.21
N ALA A 256 12.98 -20.30 2.04
CA ALA A 256 12.59 -20.60 3.41
C ALA A 256 12.53 -19.31 4.26
N LEU A 257 13.48 -18.40 4.07
CA LEU A 257 13.46 -17.08 4.70
C LEU A 257 12.23 -16.27 4.25
N ALA A 258 11.90 -16.23 2.95
CA ALA A 258 10.75 -15.50 2.44
C ALA A 258 9.44 -16.00 3.04
N GLN A 259 9.22 -17.33 3.07
CA GLN A 259 8.03 -17.92 3.68
C GLN A 259 7.96 -17.65 5.19
N HIS A 260 9.10 -17.68 5.89
CA HIS A 260 9.17 -17.32 7.31
C HIS A 260 8.75 -15.87 7.54
N LEU A 261 9.28 -14.92 6.75
CA LEU A 261 8.93 -13.50 6.85
C LEU A 261 7.43 -13.26 6.59
N ILE A 262 6.87 -13.90 5.55
CA ILE A 262 5.43 -13.82 5.27
C ILE A 262 4.61 -14.30 6.47
N THR A 263 4.99 -15.43 7.06
CA THR A 263 4.33 -15.99 8.24
C THR A 263 4.36 -15.04 9.42
N ARG A 264 5.52 -14.43 9.69
CA ARG A 264 5.70 -13.43 10.77
C ARG A 264 4.86 -12.17 10.51
N ILE A 265 4.82 -11.67 9.28
CA ILE A 265 4.03 -10.49 8.90
C ILE A 265 2.54 -10.76 9.07
N ILE A 266 2.03 -11.91 8.62
CA ILE A 266 0.62 -12.28 8.84
C ILE A 266 0.32 -12.32 10.34
N GLN A 267 1.17 -13.01 11.10
CA GLN A 267 0.94 -13.26 12.52
C GLN A 267 0.96 -12.00 13.38
N TYR A 268 1.93 -11.11 13.19
CA TYR A 268 2.20 -10.00 14.12
C TYR A 268 1.85 -8.62 13.60
N ILE A 269 1.58 -8.50 12.29
CA ILE A 269 1.16 -7.23 11.68
C ILE A 269 -0.28 -7.37 11.19
N LEU A 270 -0.55 -8.25 10.24
CA LEU A 270 -1.87 -8.27 9.60
C LEU A 270 -3.00 -8.69 10.53
N ILE A 271 -2.85 -9.80 11.26
CA ILE A 271 -3.93 -10.28 12.15
C ILE A 271 -4.23 -9.25 13.26
N PRO A 272 -3.23 -8.68 13.97
CA PRO A 272 -3.48 -7.63 14.96
C PRO A 272 -4.13 -6.36 14.40
N HIS A 273 -3.83 -5.98 13.15
CA HIS A 273 -4.44 -4.82 12.49
C HIS A 273 -5.84 -5.11 11.93
N SER A 274 -6.10 -6.36 11.58
CA SER A 274 -7.40 -6.75 11.08
C SER A 274 -8.42 -6.71 12.24
N SER A 275 -9.46 -5.89 12.13
CA SER A 275 -10.63 -5.97 13.04
C SER A 275 -11.43 -7.28 12.85
N PHE A 276 -10.83 -8.30 12.24
CA PHE A 276 -11.49 -9.52 11.82
C PHE A 276 -11.58 -10.50 12.98
N LYS A 277 -12.81 -10.76 13.43
CA LYS A 277 -13.11 -11.93 14.25
C LYS A 277 -13.07 -13.14 13.32
N TYR A 278 -12.23 -14.12 13.62
CA TYR A 278 -12.28 -15.43 12.97
C TYR A 278 -13.71 -15.97 13.10
N PRO A 279 -14.37 -16.46 12.04
CA PRO A 279 -15.57 -17.25 12.23
C PRO A 279 -15.13 -18.52 12.95
N THR A 280 -15.35 -18.60 14.26
CA THR A 280 -15.40 -19.89 14.94
C THR A 280 -16.45 -20.71 14.19
N PRO A 281 -16.16 -21.93 13.73
CA PRO A 281 -17.21 -22.81 13.26
C PRO A 281 -18.17 -22.99 14.43
N SER A 282 -19.36 -22.38 14.34
CA SER A 282 -20.40 -22.63 15.32
C SER A 282 -20.75 -24.10 15.21
N SER A 283 -20.84 -24.76 16.36
CA SER A 283 -21.23 -26.16 16.54
C SER A 283 -22.66 -26.50 16.08
N SER A 284 -23.23 -25.71 15.15
CA SER A 284 -24.56 -25.86 14.56
C SER A 284 -24.55 -26.60 13.22
N ASP A 285 -23.40 -26.82 12.59
CA ASP A 285 -23.31 -27.57 11.33
C ASP A 285 -23.18 -29.08 11.59
N LEU A 286 -24.20 -29.66 12.23
CA LEU A 286 -24.46 -31.10 12.16
C LEU A 286 -25.41 -31.36 10.98
N PRO A 287 -25.14 -32.33 10.10
CA PRO A 287 -25.98 -32.59 8.95
C PRO A 287 -27.29 -33.25 9.40
N LEU A 288 -28.42 -32.57 9.19
CA LEU A 288 -29.74 -33.21 9.29
C LEU A 288 -30.03 -34.05 8.03
N PRO A 289 -30.76 -35.17 8.15
CA PRO A 289 -30.88 -36.15 7.08
C PRO A 289 -31.75 -35.69 5.92
N SER A 290 -31.33 -36.12 4.73
CA SER A 290 -31.94 -36.00 3.41
C SER A 290 -33.41 -36.41 3.35
N TYR A 291 -34.33 -35.49 3.01
CA TYR A 291 -35.54 -35.75 2.21
C TYR A 291 -36.13 -34.42 1.69
N LEU A 292 -36.01 -34.14 0.38
CA LEU A 292 -37.03 -33.60 -0.54
C LEU A 292 -36.38 -33.06 -1.84
N PRO A 293 -37.06 -33.18 -3.01
CA PRO A 293 -36.43 -33.06 -4.31
C PRO A 293 -36.34 -31.64 -4.88
N SER A 294 -35.38 -31.51 -5.79
CA SER A 294 -34.91 -30.39 -6.60
C SER A 294 -35.97 -29.55 -7.31
N ALA A 295 -35.69 -28.24 -7.41
CA ALA A 295 -36.07 -27.42 -8.56
C ALA A 295 -34.86 -26.58 -9.01
N SER A 296 -34.45 -26.83 -10.24
CA SER A 296 -33.37 -26.19 -10.97
C SER A 296 -33.73 -24.75 -11.35
N SER A 297 -32.82 -23.82 -11.09
CA SER A 297 -32.61 -22.67 -11.98
C SER A 297 -31.14 -22.28 -11.95
N SER A 298 -30.51 -22.46 -13.10
CA SER A 298 -29.13 -22.14 -13.42
C SER A 298 -28.97 -20.63 -13.59
N SER A 299 -28.28 -20.00 -12.65
CA SER A 299 -27.52 -18.77 -12.90
C SER A 299 -26.27 -18.81 -12.03
N GLN A 300 -25.17 -19.28 -12.61
CA GLN A 300 -23.83 -19.10 -12.05
C GLN A 300 -23.52 -17.59 -12.06
N SER A 301 -23.96 -16.90 -11.02
CA SER A 301 -23.36 -15.63 -10.61
C SER A 301 -22.29 -15.99 -9.59
N THR A 302 -21.03 -15.96 -10.00
CA THR A 302 -19.89 -15.99 -9.08
C THR A 302 -19.91 -14.69 -8.28
N SER A 303 -20.73 -14.66 -7.24
CA SER A 303 -20.70 -13.64 -6.19
C SER A 303 -19.41 -13.83 -5.39
N SER A 304 -18.27 -13.41 -5.97
CA SER A 304 -17.01 -13.39 -5.26
C SER A 304 -17.08 -12.27 -4.23
N LYS A 305 -17.15 -12.63 -2.95
CA LYS A 305 -17.05 -11.69 -1.83
C LYS A 305 -15.84 -10.76 -2.05
N PRO A 306 -15.93 -9.47 -1.73
CA PRO A 306 -14.79 -8.57 -1.88
C PRO A 306 -13.61 -9.08 -1.04
N HIS A 307 -12.49 -9.39 -1.68
CA HIS A 307 -11.29 -9.87 -1.00
C HIS A 307 -10.69 -8.72 -0.16
N LYS A 308 -10.84 -8.82 1.17
CA LYS A 308 -10.39 -7.80 2.12
C LYS A 308 -8.95 -7.99 2.61
N HIS A 309 -8.36 -9.16 2.37
CA HIS A 309 -7.05 -9.53 2.91
C HIS A 309 -5.90 -8.95 2.07
N PRO A 310 -4.86 -8.34 2.64
CA PRO A 310 -3.70 -7.91 1.87
C PRO A 310 -2.99 -9.08 1.17
N ARG A 311 -2.36 -8.84 0.01
CA ARG A 311 -1.38 -9.78 -0.56
C ARG A 311 0.02 -9.30 -0.21
N ILE A 312 0.86 -10.25 0.20
CA ILE A 312 2.23 -9.99 0.63
C ILE A 312 3.16 -10.45 -0.48
N LYS A 313 4.03 -9.57 -0.94
CA LYS A 313 5.18 -9.95 -1.77
C LYS A 313 6.46 -9.64 -1.00
N ILE A 314 7.32 -10.65 -0.89
CA ILE A 314 8.67 -10.53 -0.34
C ILE A 314 9.67 -10.72 -1.48
N SER A 315 10.63 -9.81 -1.56
CA SER A 315 11.76 -9.85 -2.49
C SER A 315 13.05 -9.95 -1.68
N LEU A 316 13.84 -11.01 -1.88
CA LEU A 316 15.10 -11.23 -1.18
C LEU A 316 16.23 -11.30 -2.18
N SER A 317 17.17 -10.38 -2.10
CA SER A 317 18.36 -10.35 -2.95
C SER A 317 19.62 -10.59 -2.13
N LYS A 318 20.54 -11.40 -2.66
CA LYS A 318 21.85 -11.68 -2.04
C LYS A 318 22.97 -11.23 -2.98
N PRO A 319 23.45 -9.98 -2.88
CA PRO A 319 24.38 -9.39 -3.85
C PRO A 319 25.66 -10.21 -4.09
N THR A 320 26.25 -10.77 -3.04
CA THR A 320 27.56 -11.44 -3.12
C THR A 320 27.49 -12.93 -3.50
N ALA A 321 26.31 -13.46 -3.85
CA ALA A 321 26.14 -14.89 -4.06
C ALA A 321 26.68 -15.40 -5.42
N VAL A 322 26.74 -14.56 -6.45
CA VAL A 322 27.14 -14.96 -7.80
C VAL A 322 28.17 -13.99 -8.36
N MET A 323 29.34 -14.50 -8.78
CA MET A 323 30.49 -13.67 -9.18
C MET A 323 30.23 -12.70 -10.33
N PHE A 324 29.30 -13.02 -11.23
CA PHE A 324 29.03 -12.26 -12.46
C PHE A 324 27.61 -11.69 -12.51
N ALA A 325 26.92 -11.58 -11.37
CA ALA A 325 25.60 -10.98 -11.29
C ALA A 325 25.54 -10.01 -10.11
N ASP A 326 24.81 -8.91 -10.26
CA ASP A 326 24.71 -7.86 -9.23
C ASP A 326 24.05 -8.38 -7.95
N ALA A 327 22.92 -9.10 -8.07
CA ALA A 327 22.28 -9.80 -6.97
C ALA A 327 21.25 -10.84 -7.48
N PRO A 328 21.47 -12.15 -7.28
CA PRO A 328 20.38 -13.12 -7.40
C PRO A 328 19.26 -12.77 -6.42
N THR A 329 18.02 -12.84 -6.92
CA THR A 329 16.81 -12.40 -6.21
C THR A 329 15.73 -13.48 -6.26
N VAL A 330 15.08 -13.71 -5.12
CA VAL A 330 13.90 -14.57 -4.99
C VAL A 330 12.71 -13.71 -4.62
N ASP A 331 11.63 -13.83 -5.40
CA ASP A 331 10.35 -13.18 -5.14
C ASP A 331 9.31 -14.23 -4.74
N MET A 332 8.64 -14.02 -3.61
CA MET A 332 7.52 -14.84 -3.15
C MET A 332 6.30 -13.98 -2.90
N MET A 333 5.17 -14.32 -3.51
CA MET A 333 3.90 -13.63 -3.34
C MET A 333 2.85 -14.58 -2.77
N LEU A 334 2.15 -14.13 -1.73
CA LEU A 334 1.18 -14.94 -0.99
C LEU A 334 -0.04 -14.10 -0.61
N ASP A 335 -1.23 -14.69 -0.73
CA ASP A 335 -2.48 -14.08 -0.29
C ASP A 335 -2.71 -14.40 1.20
N SER A 336 -2.93 -13.36 2.02
CA SER A 336 -3.15 -13.54 3.47
C SER A 336 -4.56 -14.04 3.83
N ASP A 337 -5.41 -14.25 2.82
CA ASP A 337 -6.74 -14.84 2.96
C ASP A 337 -6.66 -16.35 3.28
N PRO A 338 -7.15 -16.79 4.45
CA PRO A 338 -7.12 -18.20 4.86
C PRO A 338 -8.04 -19.10 4.02
N GLU A 339 -9.03 -18.55 3.30
CA GLU A 339 -9.84 -19.34 2.36
C GLU A 339 -9.03 -19.68 1.11
N SER A 340 -8.17 -18.76 0.66
CA SER A 340 -7.41 -18.88 -0.59
C SER A 340 -6.05 -19.58 -0.46
N ASN A 341 -5.41 -19.54 0.72
CA ASN A 341 -4.03 -19.98 0.90
C ASN A 341 -3.83 -20.81 2.16
N GLU A 342 -3.16 -21.97 2.01
CA GLU A 342 -2.95 -22.93 3.11
C GLU A 342 -1.99 -22.43 4.19
N VAL A 343 -0.92 -21.73 3.80
CA VAL A 343 0.05 -21.16 4.75
C VAL A 343 -0.65 -20.07 5.57
N ALA A 344 -1.42 -19.19 4.93
CA ALA A 344 -2.22 -18.21 5.65
C ALA A 344 -3.17 -18.90 6.64
N ARG A 345 -3.94 -19.90 6.19
CA ARG A 345 -4.85 -20.67 7.05
C ARG A 345 -4.17 -21.24 8.29
N SER A 346 -3.01 -21.86 8.13
CA SER A 346 -2.23 -22.41 9.25
C SER A 346 -1.84 -21.33 10.27
N VAL A 347 -1.45 -20.13 9.79
CA VAL A 347 -1.11 -19.00 10.68
C VAL A 347 -2.35 -18.49 11.41
N TRP A 348 -3.46 -18.31 10.72
CA TRP A 348 -4.73 -17.89 11.32
C TRP A 348 -5.22 -18.87 12.39
N GLU A 349 -5.18 -20.19 12.11
CA GLU A 349 -5.53 -21.22 13.08
C GLU A 349 -4.62 -21.23 14.30
N LYS A 350 -3.30 -21.01 14.10
CA LYS A 350 -2.34 -20.89 15.18
C LYS A 350 -2.67 -19.70 16.09
N VAL A 351 -2.91 -18.52 15.50
CA VAL A 351 -3.25 -17.31 16.26
C VAL A 351 -4.60 -17.45 16.95
N ALA A 352 -5.57 -18.14 16.34
CA ALA A 352 -6.86 -18.43 16.98
C ALA A 352 -6.70 -19.28 18.26
N LYS A 353 -5.71 -20.18 18.31
CA LYS A 353 -5.40 -21.02 19.49
C LYS A 353 -4.58 -20.28 20.55
N GLU A 354 -3.55 -19.54 20.12
CA GLU A 354 -2.59 -18.89 21.02
C GLU A 354 -3.01 -17.48 21.47
N GLY A 355 -4.03 -16.90 20.83
CA GLY A 355 -4.44 -15.52 21.02
C GLY A 355 -3.67 -14.54 20.12
N VAL A 356 -4.32 -13.41 19.83
CA VAL A 356 -3.73 -12.32 19.06
C VAL A 356 -2.67 -11.63 19.91
N ARG A 357 -1.44 -11.57 19.39
CA ARG A 357 -0.31 -10.87 20.02
C ARG A 357 0.18 -9.78 19.08
N ARG A 358 0.41 -8.58 19.62
CA ARG A 358 0.98 -7.44 18.89
C ARG A 358 2.37 -7.18 19.43
N VAL A 359 3.36 -7.16 18.54
CA VAL A 359 4.74 -6.84 18.92
C VAL A 359 4.78 -5.36 19.33
N PRO A 360 5.30 -5.03 20.52
CA PRO A 360 5.48 -3.64 20.93
C PRO A 360 6.51 -2.98 20.01
N PHE A 361 6.34 -1.68 19.74
CA PHE A 361 7.32 -0.90 18.99
C PHE A 361 7.73 0.33 19.82
N PRO A 362 9.04 0.59 20.01
CA PRO A 362 10.16 -0.29 19.65
C PRO A 362 10.23 -1.53 20.55
N LEU A 363 10.56 -2.70 19.99
CA LEU A 363 10.80 -3.91 20.77
C LEU A 363 12.22 -3.86 21.36
N ASN A 364 12.33 -3.97 22.69
CA ASN A 364 13.63 -4.14 23.33
C ASN A 364 14.06 -5.62 23.29
N GLY A 365 15.30 -5.88 22.88
CA GLY A 365 15.84 -7.25 22.82
C GLY A 365 15.43 -8.03 21.57
N ARG A 366 15.48 -9.37 21.66
CA ARG A 366 15.27 -10.29 20.54
C ARG A 366 13.80 -10.59 20.29
N LEU A 367 13.42 -10.65 19.01
CA LEU A 367 12.07 -11.03 18.61
C LEU A 367 11.78 -12.49 18.96
N ASP A 368 12.73 -13.40 18.76
CA ASP A 368 12.49 -14.82 19.08
C ASP A 368 12.24 -15.06 20.58
N GLU A 369 12.93 -14.33 21.46
CA GLU A 369 12.71 -14.41 22.91
C GLU A 369 11.32 -13.90 23.31
N TRP A 370 10.86 -12.80 22.69
CA TRP A 370 9.51 -12.28 22.91
C TRP A 370 8.44 -13.25 22.39
N VAL A 371 8.65 -13.87 21.23
CA VAL A 371 7.75 -14.88 20.66
C VAL A 371 7.60 -16.08 21.61
N GLU A 372 8.70 -16.52 22.22
CA GLU A 372 8.75 -17.60 23.20
C GLU A 372 8.18 -17.21 24.58
N GLY A 373 7.84 -15.93 24.80
CA GLY A 373 7.35 -15.43 26.09
C GLY A 373 8.44 -15.31 27.15
N LYS A 374 9.72 -15.25 26.74
CA LYS A 374 10.89 -15.12 27.61
C LYS A 374 11.34 -13.67 27.82
N ALA A 375 10.77 -12.71 27.10
CA ALA A 375 11.03 -11.29 27.25
C ALA A 375 9.78 -10.56 27.76
N GLU A 376 9.95 -9.62 28.70
CA GLU A 376 8.88 -8.72 29.13
C GLU A 376 8.53 -7.71 28.02
N ALA A 377 7.26 -7.35 27.92
CA ALA A 377 6.68 -6.53 26.85
C ALA A 377 7.07 -5.04 26.92
#